data_AF-A0A1H6G293-F1
#
_entry.id   AF-A0A1H6G293-F1
#
_cell.length_a   1.000
_cell.length_b   1.000
_cell.length_c   1.000
_cell.angle_alpha   90.00
_cell.angle_beta   90.00
_cell.angle_gamma   90.00
#
_symmetry.space_group_name_H-M   'P 1'
#
loop_
_entity.id
_entity.type
_entity.pdbx_description
1 polymer ?
#
loop_
_entity_poly.entity_id
_entity_poly.type
_entity_poly.pdbx_seq_one_letter_code
_entity_poly.pdbx_strand_id
1 'polypeptide(L)'
;MDPMFRYFLGFQVAADRAGWLARQLPPVSGDLFAGLKPQHYHLTLCTIAETDEQQPFLHKRVAAAFASGLPAASHIPFGRIVSRDAGAELVTVGHVGGLRHLYERIVARLDTQGIEPMHRKSGLRPHITLGYGACDFDPVPTVWRWTPRELVLIESHVGHRRHRVLQRWTLEAPAQGSFAFMTDELPAPLLRAA
;
A
#
# COMPACT_ATOMS: atom_id res chain seq x y z
N MET A 1 16.76 -21.54 -5.50
CA MET A 1 16.74 -20.76 -6.74
C MET A 1 15.90 -19.53 -6.47
N ASP A 2 16.32 -18.36 -6.94
CA ASP A 2 15.49 -17.16 -6.83
C ASP A 2 14.33 -17.26 -7.82
N PRO A 3 13.09 -16.95 -7.41
CA PRO A 3 11.94 -17.06 -8.29
C PRO A 3 12.07 -16.10 -9.47
N MET A 4 11.62 -16.52 -10.65
CA MET A 4 11.62 -15.65 -11.83
C MET A 4 10.46 -14.64 -11.81
N PHE A 5 9.31 -15.03 -11.26
CA PHE A 5 8.10 -14.23 -11.16
C PHE A 5 7.66 -14.08 -9.71
N ARG A 6 7.31 -12.86 -9.33
CA ARG A 6 6.66 -12.53 -8.05
C ARG A 6 5.32 -11.87 -8.31
N TYR A 7 4.27 -12.44 -7.74
CA TYR A 7 2.91 -11.90 -7.81
C TYR A 7 2.54 -11.27 -6.48
N PHE A 8 2.09 -10.03 -6.50
CA PHE A 8 1.70 -9.34 -5.28
C PHE A 8 0.50 -8.42 -5.48
N LEU A 9 -0.23 -8.21 -4.40
CA LEU A 9 -1.26 -7.19 -4.30
C LEU A 9 -0.69 -5.93 -3.67
N GLY A 10 -1.10 -4.78 -4.18
CA GLY A 10 -0.63 -3.50 -3.67
C GLY A 10 -1.43 -2.31 -4.18
N PHE A 11 -0.92 -1.12 -3.85
CA PHE A 11 -1.47 0.15 -4.31
C PHE A 11 -0.41 0.86 -5.14
N GLN A 12 -0.76 1.32 -6.34
CA GLN A 12 0.12 2.17 -7.14
C GLN A 12 -0.08 3.65 -6.81
N VAL A 13 1.02 4.39 -6.76
CA VAL A 13 0.99 5.84 -6.64
C VAL A 13 0.71 6.43 -8.02
N ALA A 14 -0.26 7.34 -8.10
CA ALA A 14 -0.57 8.06 -9.33
C ALA A 14 0.64 8.89 -9.81
N ALA A 15 0.79 9.05 -11.12
CA ALA A 15 1.98 9.63 -11.74
C ALA A 15 2.29 11.07 -11.24
N ASP A 16 1.26 11.88 -11.02
CA ASP A 16 1.37 13.23 -10.47
C ASP A 16 1.95 13.23 -9.04
N ARG A 17 1.48 12.31 -8.20
CA ARG A 17 1.98 12.11 -6.82
C ARG A 17 3.37 11.49 -6.80
N ALA A 18 3.66 10.60 -7.74
CA ALA A 18 4.98 9.98 -7.82
C ALA A 18 6.06 10.98 -8.19
N GLY A 19 5.79 11.90 -9.12
CA GLY A 19 6.69 13.01 -9.44
C GLY A 19 6.89 13.96 -8.26
N TRP A 20 5.85 14.21 -7.46
CA TRP A 20 5.98 14.99 -6.22
C TRP A 20 6.87 14.28 -5.18
N LEU A 21 6.67 12.97 -4.95
CA LEU A 21 7.49 12.18 -4.02
C LEU A 21 8.96 12.13 -4.41
N ALA A 22 9.26 11.95 -5.69
CA ALA A 22 10.63 11.93 -6.19
C ALA A 22 11.38 13.24 -5.86
N ARG A 23 10.68 14.38 -5.85
CA ARG A 23 11.24 15.69 -5.46
C ARG A 23 11.41 15.90 -3.96
N GLN A 24 10.86 15.03 -3.11
CA GLN A 24 11.04 15.10 -1.65
C GLN A 24 12.31 14.39 -1.17
N LEU A 25 12.99 13.63 -2.05
CA LEU A 25 14.23 12.95 -1.69
C LEU A 25 15.37 13.97 -1.49
N PRO A 26 16.20 13.81 -0.44
CA PRO A 26 17.43 14.56 -0.30
C PRO A 26 18.33 14.45 -1.54
N PRO A 27 19.19 15.44 -1.78
CA PRO A 27 20.33 15.24 -2.66
C PRO A 27 21.18 14.10 -2.09
N VAL A 28 21.47 13.13 -2.94
CA VAL A 28 22.14 11.87 -2.59
C VAL A 28 23.27 11.67 -3.57
N SER A 29 24.43 11.24 -3.08
CA SER A 29 25.56 10.89 -3.93
C SER A 29 25.28 9.57 -4.65
N GLY A 30 25.40 9.56 -5.98
CA GLY A 30 25.14 8.38 -6.81
C GLY A 30 23.76 8.37 -7.45
N ASP A 31 23.52 7.42 -8.35
CA ASP A 31 22.24 7.31 -9.07
C ASP A 31 21.26 6.42 -8.30
N LEU A 32 20.78 6.92 -7.15
CA LEU A 32 19.67 6.30 -6.39
C LEU A 32 18.41 6.08 -7.25
N PHE A 33 18.33 6.83 -8.34
CA PHE A 33 17.26 6.83 -9.33
C PHE A 33 17.53 5.91 -10.51
N ALA A 34 18.71 5.26 -10.59
CA ALA A 34 19.12 4.41 -11.69
C ALA A 34 18.06 3.33 -11.91
N GLY A 35 17.15 3.57 -12.86
CA GLY A 35 16.09 2.65 -13.25
C GLY A 35 14.81 2.63 -12.41
N LEU A 36 14.60 3.53 -11.43
CA LEU A 36 13.28 3.66 -10.79
C LEU A 36 12.47 4.76 -11.45
N LYS A 37 11.56 4.36 -12.33
CA LYS A 37 10.57 5.26 -12.91
C LYS A 37 9.52 5.55 -11.83
N PRO A 38 9.20 6.83 -11.53
CA PRO A 38 8.19 7.18 -10.52
C PRO A 38 6.85 6.42 -10.70
N GLN A 39 6.50 6.08 -11.95
CA GLN A 39 5.35 5.22 -12.29
C GLN A 39 5.36 3.81 -11.67
N HIS A 40 6.48 3.36 -11.09
CA HIS A 40 6.61 2.09 -10.38
C HIS A 40 6.47 2.22 -8.86
N TYR A 41 6.29 3.42 -8.32
CA TYR A 41 6.02 3.60 -6.90
C TYR A 41 4.74 2.88 -6.51
N HIS A 42 4.87 1.98 -5.55
CA HIS A 42 3.77 1.19 -5.03
C HIS A 42 4.03 0.85 -3.57
N LEU A 43 2.94 0.57 -2.86
CA LEU A 43 2.94 -0.10 -1.57
C LEU A 43 2.53 -1.55 -1.81
N THR A 44 3.39 -2.51 -1.48
CA THR A 44 3.02 -3.93 -1.48
C THR A 44 2.25 -4.25 -0.20
N LEU A 45 1.04 -4.80 -0.35
CA LEU A 45 0.26 -5.34 0.77
C LEU A 45 0.72 -6.76 1.11
N CYS A 46 0.76 -7.63 0.12
CA CYS A 46 1.22 -9.01 0.28
C CYS A 46 1.65 -9.63 -1.04
N THR A 47 2.65 -10.50 -0.96
CA THR A 47 3.02 -11.43 -2.03
C THR A 47 2.09 -12.63 -1.96
N ILE A 48 1.52 -13.05 -3.10
CA ILE A 48 0.58 -14.17 -3.17
C ILE A 48 1.17 -15.40 -3.87
N ALA A 49 2.25 -15.22 -4.65
CA ALA A 49 2.98 -16.31 -5.27
C ALA A 49 4.39 -15.86 -5.68
N GLU A 50 5.34 -16.79 -5.62
CA GLU A 50 6.68 -16.69 -6.20
C GLU A 50 6.95 -17.98 -6.96
N THR A 51 7.27 -17.87 -8.26
CA THR A 51 7.33 -19.02 -9.16
C THR A 51 8.43 -18.85 -10.20
N ASP A 52 8.98 -19.97 -10.68
CA ASP A 52 9.92 -19.97 -11.81
C ASP A 52 9.20 -19.84 -13.16
N GLU A 53 7.96 -20.30 -13.24
CA GLU A 53 7.11 -20.21 -14.42
C GLU A 53 5.97 -19.21 -14.24
N GLN A 54 5.51 -18.63 -15.35
CA GLN A 54 4.42 -17.67 -15.35
C GLN A 54 3.09 -18.33 -14.96
N GLN A 55 2.23 -17.61 -14.21
CA GLN A 55 0.94 -18.11 -13.71
C GLN A 55 -0.25 -17.43 -14.43
N PRO A 56 -0.61 -17.86 -15.65
CA PRO A 56 -1.59 -17.15 -16.49
C PRO A 56 -3.00 -17.08 -15.89
N PHE A 57 -3.38 -18.05 -15.04
CA PHE A 57 -4.71 -18.12 -14.44
C PHE A 57 -4.83 -17.51 -13.03
N LEU A 58 -3.72 -17.06 -12.45
CA LEU A 58 -3.73 -16.50 -11.09
C LEU A 58 -4.65 -15.28 -10.98
N HIS A 59 -4.65 -14.39 -11.98
CA HIS A 59 -5.52 -13.22 -11.99
C HIS A 59 -7.02 -13.59 -11.94
N LYS A 60 -7.43 -14.68 -12.60
CA LYS A 60 -8.82 -15.16 -12.57
C LYS A 60 -9.21 -15.67 -11.18
N ARG A 61 -8.31 -16.39 -10.51
CA ARG A 61 -8.54 -16.84 -9.12
C ARG A 61 -8.66 -15.66 -8.16
N VAL A 62 -7.78 -14.67 -8.29
CA VAL A 62 -7.85 -13.44 -7.49
C VAL A 62 -9.14 -12.66 -7.80
N ALA A 63 -9.56 -12.58 -9.05
CA ALA A 63 -10.83 -11.96 -9.43
C ALA A 63 -12.03 -12.67 -8.81
N ALA A 64 -12.04 -14.00 -8.79
CA ALA A 64 -13.07 -14.79 -8.13
C ALA A 64 -13.13 -14.52 -6.62
N ALA A 65 -11.97 -14.40 -5.96
CA ALA A 65 -11.88 -14.05 -4.53
C ALA A 65 -12.50 -12.68 -4.22
N PHE A 66 -12.49 -11.75 -5.19
CA PHE A 66 -13.00 -10.40 -5.03
C PHE A 66 -14.37 -10.18 -5.68
N ALA A 67 -15.04 -11.24 -6.16
CA ALA A 67 -16.33 -11.14 -6.85
C ALA A 67 -17.44 -10.55 -5.96
N SER A 68 -17.38 -10.78 -4.65
CA SER A 68 -18.31 -10.20 -3.66
C SER A 68 -17.96 -8.75 -3.26
N GLY A 69 -17.04 -8.11 -3.98
CA GLY A 69 -16.55 -6.77 -3.68
C GLY A 69 -15.39 -6.71 -2.68
N LEU A 70 -14.71 -5.57 -2.69
CA LEU A 70 -13.55 -5.30 -1.84
C LEU A 70 -13.94 -4.51 -0.57
N PRO A 71 -13.14 -4.59 0.51
CA PRO A 71 -13.17 -3.58 1.55
C PRO A 71 -12.96 -2.16 1.02
N ALA A 72 -13.58 -1.19 1.68
CA ALA A 72 -13.27 0.21 1.49
C ALA A 72 -11.79 0.48 1.78
N ALA A 73 -11.24 1.50 1.11
CA ALA A 73 -9.88 1.94 1.32
C ALA A 73 -9.64 2.41 2.77
N SER A 74 -8.37 2.45 3.18
CA SER A 74 -7.95 3.01 4.46
C SER A 74 -6.96 4.15 4.24
N HIS A 75 -6.94 5.10 5.17
CA HIS A 75 -5.92 6.13 5.18
C HIS A 75 -4.57 5.56 5.60
N ILE A 76 -3.53 5.94 4.89
CA ILE A 76 -2.14 5.53 5.13
C ILE A 76 -1.35 6.78 5.55
N PRO A 77 -0.91 6.88 6.83
CA PRO A 77 -0.24 8.06 7.35
C PRO A 77 1.27 7.98 7.08
N PHE A 78 1.70 8.32 5.86
CA PHE A 78 3.13 8.46 5.59
C PHE A 78 3.69 9.69 6.29
N GLY A 79 4.83 9.50 6.95
CA GLY A 79 5.39 10.49 7.88
C GLY A 79 6.86 10.79 7.69
N ARG A 80 7.61 9.92 7.00
CA ARG A 80 9.07 10.02 6.95
C ARG A 80 9.64 9.31 5.73
N ILE A 81 10.64 9.93 5.11
CA ILE A 81 11.54 9.28 4.15
C ILE A 81 12.81 8.87 4.90
N VAL A 82 13.23 7.63 4.73
CA VAL A 82 14.41 7.05 5.40
C VAL A 82 15.35 6.42 4.38
N SER A 83 16.65 6.49 4.64
CA SER A 83 17.65 5.63 4.03
C SER A 83 17.62 4.24 4.66
N ARG A 84 17.97 3.24 3.87
CA ARG A 84 18.15 1.83 4.25
C ARG A 84 19.32 1.28 3.45
N ASP A 85 19.89 0.18 3.91
CA ASP A 85 21.00 -0.51 3.23
C ASP A 85 20.74 -0.78 1.74
N ALA A 86 19.47 -1.01 1.37
CA ALA A 86 19.05 -1.33 0.01
C ALA A 86 18.38 -0.17 -0.76
N GLY A 87 18.25 1.02 -0.18
CA GLY A 87 17.60 2.15 -0.85
C GLY A 87 16.85 3.11 0.06
N ALA A 88 16.07 3.99 -0.56
CA ALA A 88 15.23 4.96 0.12
C ALA A 88 13.78 4.49 0.21
N GLU A 89 13.14 4.70 1.35
CA GLU A 89 11.75 4.30 1.60
C GLU A 89 10.94 5.43 2.21
N LEU A 90 9.71 5.61 1.74
CA LEU A 90 8.69 6.35 2.45
C LEU A 90 7.97 5.41 3.43
N VAL A 91 7.99 5.73 4.72
CA VAL A 91 7.43 4.89 5.78
C VAL A 91 6.29 5.60 6.53
N THR A 92 5.40 4.79 7.11
CA THR A 92 4.31 5.29 7.94
C THR A 92 4.79 5.79 9.29
N VAL A 93 4.12 6.80 9.83
CA VAL A 93 4.25 7.25 11.22
C VAL A 93 2.88 7.22 11.88
N GLY A 94 2.82 6.75 13.12
CA GLY A 94 1.57 6.63 13.86
C GLY A 94 0.81 5.33 13.59
N HIS A 95 -0.50 5.34 13.86
CA HIS A 95 -1.33 4.15 13.87
C HIS A 95 -1.74 3.69 12.46
N VAL A 96 -1.48 2.42 12.14
CA VAL A 96 -1.80 1.79 10.84
C VAL A 96 -2.91 0.72 10.94
N GLY A 97 -3.71 0.72 12.02
CA GLY A 97 -4.74 -0.31 12.24
C GLY A 97 -5.81 -0.38 11.16
N GLY A 98 -6.18 0.74 10.55
CA GLY A 98 -7.11 0.73 9.40
C GLY A 98 -6.54 -0.02 8.19
N LEU A 99 -5.24 0.15 7.91
CA LEU A 99 -4.56 -0.58 6.84
C LEU A 99 -4.37 -2.07 7.20
N ARG A 100 -4.14 -2.37 8.47
CA ARG A 100 -4.09 -3.76 8.97
C ARG A 100 -5.44 -4.46 8.79
N HIS A 101 -6.53 -3.81 9.17
CA HIS A 101 -7.89 -4.34 8.99
C HIS A 101 -8.23 -4.54 7.51
N LEU A 102 -7.85 -3.59 6.65
CA LEU A 102 -7.95 -3.73 5.19
C LEU A 102 -7.18 -4.96 4.69
N TYR A 103 -5.94 -5.13 5.14
CA TYR A 103 -5.11 -6.30 4.79
C TYR A 103 -5.75 -7.62 5.23
N GLU A 104 -6.17 -7.75 6.49
CA GLU A 104 -6.81 -8.96 7.03
C GLU A 104 -8.06 -9.34 6.23
N ARG A 105 -8.88 -8.35 5.86
CA ARG A 105 -10.08 -8.55 5.04
C ARG A 105 -9.79 -8.94 3.59
N ILE A 106 -8.65 -8.53 3.05
CA ILE A 106 -8.18 -8.97 1.72
C ILE A 106 -7.70 -10.42 1.81
N VAL A 107 -6.89 -10.75 2.81
CA VAL A 107 -6.39 -12.11 3.04
C VAL A 107 -7.55 -13.09 3.20
N ALA A 108 -8.55 -12.76 4.02
CA ALA A 108 -9.74 -13.60 4.21
C ALA A 108 -10.53 -13.86 2.91
N ARG A 109 -10.54 -12.90 1.97
CA ARG A 109 -11.17 -13.09 0.64
C ARG A 109 -10.35 -14.04 -0.22
N LEU A 110 -9.03 -13.88 -0.24
CA LEU A 110 -8.11 -14.72 -1.01
C LEU A 110 -8.17 -16.18 -0.56
N ASP A 111 -8.32 -16.40 0.73
CA ASP A 111 -8.46 -17.73 1.34
C ASP A 111 -9.65 -18.52 0.78
N THR A 112 -10.75 -17.86 0.40
CA THR A 112 -11.91 -18.51 -0.25
C THR A 112 -11.59 -19.16 -1.60
N GLN A 113 -10.44 -18.80 -2.19
CA GLN A 113 -9.92 -19.37 -3.44
C GLN A 113 -8.64 -20.17 -3.21
N GLY A 114 -8.32 -20.52 -1.96
CA GLY A 114 -7.11 -21.25 -1.58
C GLY A 114 -5.83 -20.48 -1.93
N ILE A 115 -5.85 -19.16 -1.82
CA ILE A 115 -4.67 -18.31 -2.00
C ILE A 115 -4.22 -17.86 -0.61
N GLU A 116 -3.11 -18.43 -0.14
CA GLU A 116 -2.48 -18.05 1.11
C GLU A 116 -1.33 -17.06 0.83
N PRO A 117 -1.44 -15.78 1.23
CA PRO A 117 -0.37 -14.83 1.00
C PRO A 117 0.87 -15.17 1.81
N MET A 118 2.04 -15.01 1.20
CA MET A 118 3.32 -15.25 1.85
C MET A 118 3.50 -14.22 2.99
N HIS A 119 3.50 -14.72 4.23
CA HIS A 119 3.62 -13.87 5.41
C HIS A 119 5.06 -13.37 5.62
N ARG A 120 5.21 -12.06 5.84
CA ARG A 120 6.48 -11.50 6.33
C ARG A 120 6.57 -11.79 7.84
N LYS A 121 7.69 -12.38 8.29
CA LYS A 121 7.97 -12.62 9.73
C LYS A 121 7.83 -11.36 10.60
N SER A 122 8.07 -10.17 10.02
CA SER A 122 7.99 -8.88 10.70
C SER A 122 6.58 -8.27 10.75
N GLY A 123 5.57 -8.95 10.22
CA GLY A 123 4.23 -8.40 10.04
C GLY A 123 4.14 -7.31 8.96
N LEU A 124 2.99 -6.63 8.91
CA LEU A 124 2.71 -5.58 7.94
C LEU A 124 3.53 -4.32 8.24
N ARG A 125 4.52 -4.04 7.38
CA ARG A 125 5.33 -2.81 7.39
C ARG A 125 5.03 -2.00 6.12
N PRO A 126 4.06 -1.08 6.18
CA PRO A 126 3.67 -0.28 5.02
C PRO A 126 4.78 0.69 4.64
N HIS A 127 5.27 0.59 3.41
CA HIS A 127 6.26 1.50 2.86
C HIS A 127 6.09 1.60 1.34
N ILE A 128 6.66 2.65 0.76
CA ILE A 128 6.86 2.81 -0.67
C ILE A 128 8.36 2.95 -0.90
N THR A 129 8.93 2.06 -1.72
CA THR A 129 10.33 2.21 -2.14
C THR A 129 10.45 3.36 -3.14
N LEU A 130 11.32 4.32 -2.83
CA LEU A 130 11.52 5.53 -3.63
C LEU A 130 12.76 5.44 -4.53
N GLY A 131 13.73 4.62 -4.15
CA GLY A 131 15.00 4.40 -4.85
C GLY A 131 15.65 3.09 -4.40
N TYR A 132 16.51 2.51 -5.24
CA TYR A 132 17.31 1.33 -4.91
C TYR A 132 18.80 1.67 -4.91
N GLY A 133 19.57 0.91 -4.14
CA GLY A 133 21.02 1.10 -4.02
C GLY A 133 21.39 1.75 -2.70
N ALA A 134 22.64 1.56 -2.29
CA ALA A 134 23.12 2.12 -1.04
C ALA A 134 22.95 3.65 -1.04
N CYS A 135 22.34 4.16 0.01
CA CYS A 135 22.19 5.58 0.24
C CYS A 135 22.30 5.88 1.72
N ASP A 136 22.84 7.05 2.02
CA ASP A 136 22.96 7.53 3.38
C ASP A 136 22.53 9.00 3.43
N PHE A 137 21.60 9.29 4.33
CA PHE A 137 21.04 10.62 4.58
C PHE A 137 20.21 10.59 5.86
N ASP A 138 20.14 11.73 6.54
CA ASP A 138 19.29 11.89 7.72
C ASP A 138 17.79 11.76 7.36
N PRO A 139 16.97 11.08 8.19
CA PRO A 139 15.56 10.92 7.90
C PRO A 139 14.81 12.25 7.68
N VAL A 140 14.05 12.33 6.59
CA VAL A 140 13.30 13.54 6.22
C VAL A 140 11.84 13.42 6.65
N PRO A 141 11.32 14.36 7.45
CA PRO A 141 9.88 14.43 7.74
C PRO A 141 9.06 14.65 6.46
N THR A 142 7.97 13.93 6.29
CA THR A 142 7.04 14.12 5.16
C THR A 142 5.64 13.85 5.65
N VAL A 143 4.73 14.82 5.57
CA VAL A 143 3.34 14.61 5.99
C VAL A 143 2.49 14.31 4.77
N TRP A 144 2.16 13.03 4.56
CA TRP A 144 1.28 12.61 3.48
C TRP A 144 0.27 11.57 3.94
N ARG A 145 -0.98 12.02 4.11
CA ARG A 145 -2.10 11.12 4.36
C ARG A 145 -2.67 10.66 3.01
N TRP A 146 -2.34 9.44 2.63
CA TRP A 146 -2.75 8.88 1.35
C TRP A 146 -3.95 7.95 1.49
N THR A 147 -4.90 8.05 0.56
CA THR A 147 -5.98 7.08 0.40
C THR A 147 -5.84 6.41 -0.97
N PRO A 148 -5.55 5.09 -1.04
CA PRO A 148 -5.48 4.40 -2.31
C PRO A 148 -6.88 4.29 -2.94
N ARG A 149 -6.95 4.46 -4.26
CA ARG A 149 -8.20 4.35 -5.04
C ARG A 149 -8.37 3.00 -5.72
N GLU A 150 -7.25 2.32 -5.98
CA GLU A 150 -7.23 1.05 -6.68
C GLU A 150 -6.37 0.06 -5.90
N LEU A 151 -6.89 -1.15 -5.73
CA LEU A 151 -6.08 -2.33 -5.46
C LEU A 151 -5.61 -2.90 -6.81
N VAL A 152 -4.34 -3.26 -6.92
CA VAL A 152 -3.80 -3.85 -8.15
C VAL A 152 -3.11 -5.18 -7.87
N LEU A 153 -3.27 -6.11 -8.81
CA LEU A 153 -2.46 -7.32 -8.91
C LEU A 153 -1.31 -7.08 -9.89
N ILE A 154 -0.09 -7.27 -9.41
CA ILE A 154 1.13 -7.03 -10.19
C ILE A 154 1.91 -8.34 -10.32
N GLU A 155 2.37 -8.60 -11.54
CA GLU A 155 3.45 -9.54 -11.85
C GLU A 155 4.77 -8.76 -11.92
N SER A 156 5.73 -9.12 -11.06
CA SER A 156 7.08 -8.59 -11.05
C SER A 156 8.05 -9.63 -11.61
N HIS A 157 8.86 -9.22 -12.58
CA HIS A 157 9.94 -10.04 -13.12
C HIS A 157 11.17 -9.77 -12.27
N VAL A 158 11.53 -10.74 -11.44
CA VAL A 158 12.58 -10.60 -10.41
C VAL A 158 13.92 -10.34 -11.10
N GLY A 159 14.69 -9.38 -10.60
CA GLY A 159 15.96 -8.95 -11.21
C GLY A 159 15.82 -8.06 -12.46
N HIS A 160 14.66 -8.02 -13.11
CA HIS A 160 14.47 -7.30 -14.38
C HIS A 160 13.77 -5.93 -14.25
N ARG A 161 13.44 -5.50 -13.01
CA ARG A 161 12.80 -4.20 -12.71
C ARG A 161 11.52 -3.93 -13.53
N ARG A 162 10.84 -4.99 -13.96
CA ARG A 162 9.65 -4.93 -14.80
C ARG A 162 8.43 -5.36 -13.99
N HIS A 163 7.47 -4.45 -13.88
CA HIS A 163 6.17 -4.72 -13.27
C HIS A 163 5.08 -4.66 -14.34
N ARG A 164 4.24 -5.70 -14.41
CA ARG A 164 3.05 -5.75 -15.24
C ARG A 164 1.83 -5.78 -14.34
N VAL A 165 0.96 -4.79 -14.47
CA VAL A 165 -0.36 -4.84 -13.81
C VAL A 165 -1.22 -5.85 -14.57
N LEU A 166 -1.67 -6.88 -13.87
CA LEU A 166 -2.54 -7.92 -14.42
C LEU A 166 -4.02 -7.53 -14.30
N GLN A 167 -4.39 -6.88 -13.19
CA GLN A 167 -5.77 -6.47 -12.92
C GLN A 167 -5.82 -5.34 -11.90
N ARG A 168 -6.91 -4.55 -11.95
CA ARG A 168 -7.19 -3.42 -11.06
C ARG A 168 -8.61 -3.56 -10.52
N TRP A 169 -8.82 -3.13 -9.28
CA TRP A 169 -10.15 -3.03 -8.67
C TRP A 169 -10.28 -1.70 -7.95
N THR A 170 -11.37 -0.98 -8.22
CA THR A 170 -11.69 0.26 -7.52
C THR A 170 -12.02 -0.03 -6.06
N LEU A 171 -11.44 0.76 -5.16
CA LEU A 171 -11.77 0.76 -3.75
C LEU A 171 -12.76 1.88 -3.47
N GLU A 172 -13.79 1.58 -2.69
CA GLU A 172 -14.64 2.62 -2.13
C GLU A 172 -13.81 3.52 -1.21
N ALA A 173 -14.21 4.79 -1.11
CA ALA A 173 -13.61 5.69 -0.15
C ALA A 173 -13.80 5.12 1.27
N PRO A 174 -12.85 5.37 2.20
CA PRO A 174 -13.08 5.06 3.60
C PRO A 174 -14.41 5.70 4.01
N ALA A 175 -15.22 4.99 4.79
CA ALA A 175 -16.37 5.61 5.43
C ALA A 175 -15.84 6.85 6.15
N GLN A 176 -16.32 8.03 5.74
CA GLN A 176 -16.10 9.21 6.54
C GLN A 176 -16.75 8.85 7.87
N GLY A 177 -15.96 8.82 8.95
CA GLY A 177 -16.55 8.67 10.27
C GLY A 177 -17.67 9.69 10.32
N SER A 178 -18.91 9.23 10.42
CA SER A 178 -20.01 10.10 10.74
C SER A 178 -19.57 10.73 12.05
N PHE A 179 -19.11 11.97 11.99
CA PHE A 179 -19.14 12.75 13.19
C PHE A 179 -20.62 12.79 13.52
N ALA A 180 -21.02 12.06 14.55
CA ALA A 180 -22.31 12.19 15.19
C ALA A 180 -22.34 13.58 15.85
N PHE A 181 -22.27 14.64 15.05
CA PHE A 181 -22.47 16.02 15.50
C PHE A 181 -23.96 16.33 15.67
N MET A 182 -24.86 15.36 15.42
CA MET A 182 -26.31 15.58 15.48
C MET A 182 -27.08 14.32 15.91
N THR A 183 -26.65 13.60 16.96
CA THR A 183 -27.50 12.53 17.53
C THR A 183 -27.50 12.45 19.06
N ASP A 184 -26.75 13.31 19.75
CA ASP A 184 -27.09 13.60 21.14
C ASP A 184 -28.26 14.58 21.13
N GLU A 185 -29.42 14.14 21.62
CA GLU A 185 -30.47 15.03 22.06
C GLU A 185 -29.84 16.11 22.94
N LEU A 186 -30.10 17.38 22.61
CA LEU A 186 -29.72 18.49 23.47
C LEU A 186 -30.28 18.21 24.88
N PRO A 187 -29.46 18.27 25.94
CA PRO A 187 -29.98 18.08 27.29
C PRO A 187 -31.09 19.11 27.55
N ALA A 188 -32.19 18.64 28.14
CA ALA A 188 -33.34 19.47 28.44
C ALA A 188 -32.90 20.75 29.18
N PRO A 189 -33.47 21.93 28.86
CA PRO A 189 -33.11 23.16 29.51
C PRO A 189 -33.29 23.01 31.02
N LEU A 190 -32.26 23.36 31.78
CA LEU A 190 -32.33 23.44 33.23
C LEU A 190 -33.42 24.46 33.61
N LEU A 191 -34.59 23.95 33.99
CA LEU A 191 -35.57 24.70 34.75
C LEU A 191 -34.90 25.08 36.06
N ARG A 192 -34.47 26.34 36.19
CA ARG A 192 -34.12 26.90 37.49
C ARG A 192 -35.39 26.91 38.34
N ALA A 193 -35.37 26.15 39.42
CA ALA A 193 -36.40 26.19 40.44
C ALA A 193 -36.21 27.45 41.31
N ALA A 194 -37.34 28.15 41.51
CA ALA A 194 -37.68 29.23 42.45
C ALA A 194 -36.85 30.53 42.39
#